data_AF-A0A645F9N2-F1
#
_entry.id   AF-A0A645F9N2-F1
#
_cell.length_a   1.000
_cell.length_b   1.000
_cell.length_c   1.000
_cell.angle_alpha   90.00
_cell.angle_beta   90.00
_cell.angle_gamma   90.00
#
_symmetry.space_group_name_H-M   'P 1'
#
loop_
_entity.id
_entity.type
_entity.pdbx_description
1 polymer ?
#
loop_
_entity_poly.entity_id
_entity_poly.type
_entity_poly.pdbx_seq_one_letter_code
_entity_poly.pdbx_strand_id
1 'polypeptide(L)'
;MTRNGAAEYYENLRAIALIDGVLSQKYLAYKTTIYEAPDVKPTVTCTASDGKTIISEDEYEAAPETAFAGLEKKTAAFGWTDEDLETINAMDGAALYDMLKKSYEGFSIK
;
A
#
# COMPACT_ATOMS: atom_id res chain seq x y z
N MET A 1 26.89 -17.32 6.63
CA MET A 1 25.55 -17.53 6.06
C MET A 1 25.61 -17.12 4.60
N THR A 2 25.56 -18.09 3.69
CA THR A 2 25.61 -17.86 2.24
C THR A 2 24.21 -17.46 1.79
N ARG A 3 24.02 -16.23 1.27
CA ARG A 3 22.78 -15.83 0.61
C ARG A 3 22.70 -16.57 -0.73
N ASN A 4 22.17 -17.78 -0.69
CA ASN A 4 21.80 -18.54 -1.89
C ASN A 4 20.45 -18.01 -2.40
N GLY A 5 20.41 -17.58 -3.66
CA GLY A 5 19.18 -17.31 -4.39
C GLY A 5 19.06 -15.87 -4.82
N ALA A 6 18.91 -15.65 -6.12
CA ALA A 6 18.45 -14.37 -6.64
C ALA A 6 17.15 -13.98 -5.92
N ALA A 7 17.10 -12.76 -5.41
CA ALA A 7 15.94 -12.24 -4.69
C ALA A 7 15.22 -11.24 -5.58
N GLU A 8 13.90 -11.36 -5.66
CA GLU A 8 13.05 -10.48 -6.44
C GLU A 8 12.07 -9.78 -5.50
N TYR A 9 12.02 -8.45 -5.58
CA TYR A 9 11.09 -7.62 -4.82
C TYR A 9 10.12 -6.93 -5.77
N TYR A 10 8.85 -7.01 -5.44
CA TYR A 10 7.75 -6.46 -6.22
C TYR A 10 6.98 -5.45 -5.39
N GLU A 11 7.03 -4.20 -5.82
CA GLU A 11 6.37 -3.07 -5.19
C GLU A 11 5.37 -2.43 -6.16
N ASN A 12 4.34 -1.78 -5.63
CA ASN A 12 3.41 -1.01 -6.44
C ASN A 12 2.80 0.13 -5.63
N LEU A 13 2.40 1.16 -6.35
CA LEU A 13 1.60 2.27 -5.82
C LEU A 13 0.14 2.06 -6.25
N ARG A 14 -0.78 2.28 -5.32
CA ARG A 14 -2.22 2.13 -5.57
C ARG A 14 -3.00 3.33 -5.08
N ALA A 15 -3.98 3.74 -5.86
CA ALA A 15 -5.11 4.52 -5.39
C ALA A 15 -6.12 3.57 -4.75
N ILE A 16 -6.58 3.89 -3.54
CA ILE A 16 -7.59 3.14 -2.81
C ILE A 16 -8.74 4.10 -2.49
N ALA A 17 -9.97 3.67 -2.75
CA ALA A 17 -11.17 4.42 -2.38
C ALA A 17 -12.21 3.48 -1.78
N LEU A 18 -12.79 3.88 -0.64
CA LEU A 18 -13.92 3.21 -0.01
C LEU A 18 -15.17 4.01 -0.33
N ILE A 19 -16.05 3.45 -1.17
CA ILE A 19 -17.28 4.11 -1.65
C ILE A 19 -18.44 3.18 -1.35
N ASP A 20 -19.42 3.64 -0.57
CA ASP A 20 -20.61 2.86 -0.19
C ASP A 20 -20.30 1.47 0.39
N GLY A 21 -19.25 1.39 1.23
CA GLY A 21 -18.79 0.14 1.84
C GLY A 21 -18.00 -0.78 0.89
N VAL A 22 -17.78 -0.37 -0.37
CA VAL A 22 -17.00 -1.12 -1.36
C VAL A 22 -15.60 -0.54 -1.46
N LEU A 23 -14.60 -1.37 -1.20
CA LEU A 23 -13.20 -1.02 -1.40
C LEU A 23 -12.84 -1.18 -2.89
N SER A 24 -12.52 -0.06 -3.54
CA SER A 24 -12.01 -0.02 -4.91
C SER A 24 -10.51 0.28 -4.91
N GLN A 25 -9.77 -0.33 -5.84
CA GLN A 25 -8.33 -0.17 -5.97
C GLN A 25 -7.95 0.04 -7.44
N LYS A 26 -6.98 0.92 -7.68
CA LYS A 26 -6.38 1.15 -9.00
C LYS A 26 -4.86 1.24 -8.86
N TYR A 27 -4.14 0.45 -9.65
CA TYR A 27 -2.68 0.55 -9.74
C TYR A 27 -2.27 1.87 -10.40
N LEU A 28 -1.23 2.49 -9.86
CA LEU A 28 -0.65 3.73 -10.38
C LEU A 28 0.68 3.45 -11.10
N ALA A 29 1.52 2.62 -10.50
CA ALA A 29 2.80 2.19 -11.06
C ALA A 29 3.33 0.96 -10.32
N TYR A 30 4.29 0.26 -10.92
CA TYR A 30 4.98 -0.90 -10.35
C TYR A 30 6.49 -0.68 -10.34
N LYS A 31 7.17 -1.27 -9.36
CA LYS A 31 8.63 -1.31 -9.25
C LYS A 31 9.07 -2.74 -8.97
N THR A 32 9.98 -3.25 -9.81
CA THR A 32 10.59 -4.56 -9.63
C THR A 32 12.07 -4.38 -9.40
N THR A 33 12.60 -5.01 -8.34
CA THR A 33 14.02 -5.00 -8.00
C THR A 33 14.54 -6.44 -8.00
N ILE A 34 15.53 -6.72 -8.84
CA ILE A 34 16.14 -8.05 -9.00
C ILE A 34 17.59 -8.01 -8.51
N TYR A 35 17.91 -8.89 -7.55
CA TYR A 35 19.25 -9.09 -7.02
C TYR A 35 19.83 -10.38 -7.58
N GLU A 36 20.69 -10.29 -8.59
CA GLU A 36 21.25 -11.48 -9.26
C GLU A 36 22.35 -12.16 -8.43
N ALA A 37 23.15 -11.39 -7.69
CA ALA A 37 24.22 -11.87 -6.82
C ALA A 37 24.55 -10.87 -5.69
N PRO A 38 25.17 -11.30 -4.57
CA PRO A 38 25.41 -10.46 -3.39
C PRO A 38 26.21 -9.16 -3.63
N ASP A 39 27.05 -9.12 -4.66
CA ASP A 39 27.96 -8.00 -4.96
C ASP A 39 27.63 -7.30 -6.30
N VAL A 40 26.50 -7.64 -6.92
CA VAL A 40 26.03 -7.01 -8.17
C VAL A 40 24.98 -5.97 -7.84
N LYS A 41 25.08 -4.78 -8.44
CA LYS A 41 24.07 -3.73 -8.27
C LYS A 41 22.71 -4.28 -8.74
N PRO A 42 21.64 -4.12 -7.94
CA PRO A 42 20.32 -4.61 -8.34
C PRO A 42 19.83 -3.92 -9.61
N THR A 43 19.11 -4.68 -10.43
CA THR A 43 18.38 -4.15 -11.58
C THR A 43 17.01 -3.69 -11.09
N VAL A 44 16.71 -2.40 -11.31
CA VAL A 44 15.42 -1.80 -10.98
C VAL A 44 14.68 -1.49 -12.28
N THR A 45 13.42 -1.93 -12.37
CA THR A 45 12.53 -1.62 -13.50
C THR A 45 11.22 -1.08 -12.96
N CYS A 46 10.83 0.10 -13.42
CA CYS A 46 9.53 0.70 -13.12
C CYS A 46 8.61 0.62 -14.33
N THR A 47 7.32 0.36 -14.11
CA THR A 47 6.29 0.42 -15.15
C THR A 47 5.10 1.26 -14.71
N ALA A 48 4.43 1.88 -15.69
CA ALA A 48 3.18 2.60 -15.48
C ALA A 48 2.05 1.64 -15.03
N SER A 49 0.87 2.20 -14.77
CA SER A 49 -0.33 1.46 -14.33
C SER A 49 -0.77 0.29 -15.24
N ASP A 50 -0.32 0.25 -16.50
CA ASP A 50 -0.60 -0.83 -17.43
C ASP A 50 0.32 -2.07 -17.26
N GLY A 51 1.35 -1.96 -16.41
CA GLY A 51 2.36 -2.99 -16.14
C GLY A 51 3.30 -3.27 -17.32
N LYS A 52 3.29 -2.42 -18.36
CA LYS A 52 4.03 -2.65 -19.62
C LYS A 52 4.88 -1.47 -20.01
N THR A 53 4.36 -0.26 -19.87
CA THR A 53 5.07 0.95 -20.27
C THR A 53 6.17 1.25 -19.25
N ILE A 54 7.43 1.18 -19.70
CA ILE A 54 8.59 1.47 -18.85
C ILE A 54 8.63 2.97 -18.54
N ILE A 55 8.83 3.29 -17.27
CA ILE A 55 8.95 4.67 -16.76
C ILE A 55 10.21 4.77 -15.90
N SER A 56 10.66 6.00 -15.66
CA SER A 56 11.75 6.28 -14.72
C SER A 56 11.35 6.06 -13.25
N GLU A 57 12.34 5.97 -12.36
CA GLU A 57 12.07 5.93 -10.92
C GLU A 57 11.42 7.23 -10.42
N ASP A 58 11.82 8.38 -10.96
CA ASP A 58 11.19 9.68 -10.64
C ASP A 58 9.71 9.70 -11.04
N GLU A 59 9.36 9.13 -12.21
CA GLU A 59 7.96 9.00 -12.64
C GLU A 59 7.16 8.01 -11.77
N TYR A 60 7.80 6.94 -11.28
CA TYR A 60 7.19 6.04 -10.30
C TYR A 60 6.87 6.80 -9.01
N GLU A 61 7.82 7.54 -8.45
CA GLU A 61 7.64 8.30 -7.21
C GLU A 61 6.61 9.44 -7.36
N ALA A 62 6.52 10.06 -8.54
CA ALA A 62 5.57 11.12 -8.84
C ALA A 62 4.18 10.62 -9.28
N ALA A 63 3.97 9.30 -9.44
CA ALA A 63 2.70 8.73 -9.87
C ALA A 63 1.50 9.12 -8.97
N PRO A 64 1.62 9.16 -7.63
CA PRO A 64 0.54 9.62 -6.75
C PRO A 64 0.21 11.11 -6.96
N GLU A 65 1.23 11.96 -7.10
CA GLU A 65 1.03 13.40 -7.36
C GLU A 65 0.28 13.64 -8.66
N THR A 66 0.61 12.86 -9.68
CA THR A 66 -0.04 12.94 -10.99
C THR A 66 -1.48 12.44 -10.92
N ALA A 67 -1.71 11.31 -10.23
CA ALA A 67 -3.04 10.70 -10.11
C ALA A 67 -4.02 11.56 -9.29
N PHE A 68 -3.52 12.31 -8.32
CA PHE A 68 -4.31 13.14 -7.40
C PHE A 68 -4.02 14.64 -7.55
N ALA A 69 -3.57 15.05 -8.74
CA ALA A 69 -3.22 16.45 -9.01
C ALA A 69 -4.38 17.39 -8.68
N GLY A 70 -4.08 18.46 -7.94
CA GLY A 70 -5.07 19.45 -7.51
C GLY A 70 -5.83 19.09 -6.23
N LEU A 71 -5.54 17.93 -5.61
CA LEU A 71 -6.04 17.60 -4.27
C LEU A 71 -5.02 18.00 -3.20
N GLU A 72 -5.52 18.34 -2.02
CA GLU A 72 -4.70 18.60 -0.84
C GLU A 72 -4.28 17.26 -0.20
N LYS A 73 -2.98 17.07 0.01
CA LYS A 73 -2.48 15.90 0.73
C LYS A 73 -2.87 15.96 2.19
N LYS A 74 -3.39 14.83 2.70
CA LYS A 74 -3.63 14.61 4.12
C LYS A 74 -3.05 13.27 4.53
N THR A 75 -2.60 13.18 5.78
CA THR A 75 -2.10 11.94 6.36
C THR A 75 -3.26 11.17 6.97
N ALA A 76 -3.40 9.90 6.57
CA ALA A 76 -4.26 8.94 7.22
C ALA A 76 -3.40 7.74 7.66
N ALA A 77 -3.59 7.27 8.89
CA ALA A 77 -3.03 6.01 9.36
C ALA A 77 -4.09 4.89 9.32
N PHE A 78 -3.65 3.66 9.13
CA PHE A 78 -4.51 2.49 9.21
C PHE A 78 -3.99 1.62 10.35
N GLY A 79 -4.89 1.19 11.22
CA GLY A 79 -4.59 0.23 12.28
C GLY A 79 -5.16 -1.14 11.94
N TRP A 80 -4.46 -2.18 12.37
CA TRP A 80 -5.01 -3.53 12.39
C TRP A 80 -5.70 -3.75 13.74
N THR A 81 -6.80 -4.52 13.72
CA THR A 81 -7.35 -5.14 14.92
C THR A 81 -6.95 -6.60 14.92
N ASP A 82 -6.67 -7.17 16.08
CA ASP A 82 -6.37 -8.60 16.24
C ASP A 82 -7.63 -9.47 16.13
N GLU A 83 -8.81 -8.84 16.09
CA GLU A 83 -10.10 -9.51 15.98
C GLU A 83 -10.35 -10.00 14.55
N ASP A 84 -10.75 -11.27 14.41
CA ASP A 84 -11.14 -11.83 13.11
C ASP A 84 -12.53 -11.37 12.66
N LEU A 85 -12.83 -11.58 11.37
CA LEU A 85 -14.10 -11.15 10.78
C LEU A 85 -15.33 -11.85 11.41
N GLU A 86 -15.19 -13.07 11.91
CA GLU A 86 -16.30 -13.80 12.54
C GLU A 86 -16.65 -13.15 13.88
N THR A 87 -15.63 -12.80 14.66
CA THR A 87 -15.74 -12.08 15.93
C THR A 87 -16.32 -10.70 15.72
N ILE A 88 -15.83 -9.95 14.71
CA ILE A 88 -16.37 -8.64 14.34
C ILE A 88 -17.85 -8.72 13.95
N ASN A 89 -18.25 -9.74 13.16
CA ASN A 89 -19.64 -9.92 12.74
C ASN A 89 -20.58 -10.35 13.88
N ALA A 90 -20.04 -10.98 14.93
CA ALA A 90 -20.78 -11.39 16.11
C ALA A 90 -20.92 -10.26 17.16
N MET A 91 -20.15 -9.16 17.03
CA MET A 91 -20.25 -8.02 17.93
C MET A 91 -21.58 -7.29 17.75
N ASP A 92 -22.18 -6.91 18.87
CA ASP A 92 -23.26 -5.93 18.84
C ASP A 92 -22.71 -4.52 18.51
N GLY A 93 -23.62 -3.60 18.20
CA GLY A 93 -23.24 -2.24 17.79
C GLY A 93 -22.47 -1.47 18.87
N ALA A 94 -22.64 -1.78 20.15
CA ALA A 94 -21.92 -1.12 21.23
C ALA A 94 -20.47 -1.64 21.33
N ALA A 95 -20.29 -2.96 21.26
CA ALA A 95 -18.97 -3.60 21.26
C ALA A 95 -18.14 -3.17 20.03
N LEU A 96 -18.77 -3.13 18.85
CA LEU A 96 -18.13 -2.66 17.63
C LEU A 96 -17.70 -1.18 17.73
N TYR A 97 -18.58 -0.33 18.29
CA TYR A 97 -18.29 1.09 18.50
C TYR A 97 -17.12 1.29 19.47
N ASP A 98 -17.08 0.57 20.59
CA ASP A 98 -15.98 0.67 21.56
C ASP A 98 -14.65 0.18 20.98
N MET A 99 -14.67 -0.88 20.17
CA MET A 99 -13.48 -1.37 19.46
C MET A 99 -12.96 -0.31 18.47
N LEU A 100 -13.84 0.23 17.63
CA LEU A 100 -13.48 1.28 16.66
C LEU A 100 -12.97 2.54 17.37
N LYS A 101 -13.62 2.93 18.47
CA LYS A 101 -13.21 4.07 19.29
C LYS A 101 -11.82 3.87 19.89
N LYS A 102 -11.51 2.69 20.45
CA LYS A 102 -10.15 2.37 20.95
C LYS A 102 -9.11 2.41 19.83
N SER A 103 -9.44 1.86 18.66
CA SER A 103 -8.56 1.92 17.48
C SER A 103 -8.30 3.38 17.05
N TYR A 104 -9.34 4.21 17.08
CA TYR A 104 -9.27 5.64 16.76
C TYR A 104 -8.59 6.50 17.84
N GLU A 105 -8.69 6.16 19.12
CA GLU A 105 -7.97 6.87 20.20
C GLU A 105 -6.48 6.53 20.20
N GLY A 106 -6.12 5.31 19.78
CA GLY A 106 -4.73 4.91 19.49
C GLY A 106 -4.17 5.53 18.21
N PHE A 107 -5.04 6.06 17.34
CA PHE A 107 -4.66 6.78 16.14
C PHE A 107 -4.19 8.19 16.53
N SER A 108 -2.99 8.57 16.09
CA SER A 108 -2.51 9.93 16.18
C SER A 108 -2.15 10.46 14.80
N ILE A 109 -2.56 11.69 14.52
CA ILE A 109 -2.02 12.48 13.42
C ILE A 109 -0.75 13.12 13.96
N LYS A 110 0.39 12.78 13.36
CA LYS A 110 1.66 13.49 13.57
C LYS A 110 2.01 14.29 12.33
#